data_AF-A0A3D0UPV7-F1
#
_entry.id   AF-A0A3D0UPV7-F1
#
_cell.length_a   1.000
_cell.length_b   1.000
_cell.length_c   1.000
_cell.angle_alpha   90.00
_cell.angle_beta   90.00
_cell.angle_gamma   90.00
#
_symmetry.space_group_name_H-M   'P 1'
#
loop_
_entity.id
_entity.type
_entity.pdbx_description
1 polymer ?
#
loop_
_entity_poly.entity_id
_entity_poly.type
_entity_poly.pdbx_seq_one_letter_code
_entity_poly.pdbx_strand_id
1 'polypeptide(L)'
;LAALAAGDGFLPRQLTFRGSRLVFSWGIVGLAVVASLLIIIFQASVSALIPLYAIGVFLSFTISQAGMVVRWKKISKMQPGEEIVIEDSITRHDPRWRPKQIVNAVGAVVTGIVMLVFAVTKFHDGAWIIIILLPTLVLIFFRIHRHYREVAKELSLAGVSKSVGARTIHTLVLVDNLHAATIRAINFALSTGQPWTAVHVSIDEKRTADLQRKWAERMSDYPLVILPSPFRSLTEPLAEYVQQLRQQDPEAYIHLVMGGLTMGSYWEQALHRNSTLAIGLAFRQMEGVAITNIAFQLHHDHSHPGEEINDRTS
;
A
#
# COMPACT_ATOMS: atom_id res chain seq x y z
N LEU A 1 17.30 7.28 11.29
CA LEU A 1 16.62 6.61 12.42
C LEU A 1 15.25 6.09 12.02
N ALA A 2 14.28 6.94 11.65
CA ALA A 2 12.95 6.48 11.21
C ALA A 2 13.02 5.46 10.04
N ALA A 3 13.89 5.69 9.06
CA ALA A 3 14.10 4.76 7.95
C ALA A 3 14.75 3.43 8.35
N LEU A 4 15.58 3.41 9.41
CA LEU A 4 16.20 2.18 9.91
C LEU A 4 15.16 1.34 10.66
N ALA A 5 14.42 1.96 11.58
CA ALA A 5 13.33 1.29 12.30
C ALA A 5 12.20 0.82 11.37
N ALA A 6 11.93 1.54 10.28
CA ALA A 6 11.01 1.10 9.23
C ALA A 6 11.57 -0.05 8.38
N GLY A 7 12.90 -0.09 8.18
CA GLY A 7 13.59 -1.22 7.57
C GLY A 7 13.47 -2.49 8.41
N ASP A 8 13.62 -2.34 9.73
CA ASP A 8 13.45 -3.43 10.72
C ASP A 8 11.96 -3.81 10.94
N GLY A 9 11.03 -3.12 10.29
CA GLY A 9 9.59 -3.40 10.32
C GLY A 9 8.85 -2.91 11.57
N PHE A 10 9.43 -2.02 12.37
CA PHE A 10 8.76 -1.40 13.53
C PHE A 10 7.95 -0.14 13.18
N LEU A 11 8.11 0.37 11.96
CA LEU A 11 7.39 1.51 11.41
C LEU A 11 6.86 1.18 10.01
N PRO A 12 5.91 1.98 9.47
CA PRO A 12 5.39 1.78 8.12
C PRO A 12 6.53 1.72 7.10
N ARG A 13 6.56 0.65 6.29
CA ARG A 13 7.63 0.42 5.30
C ARG A 13 7.79 1.59 4.33
N GLN A 14 6.77 2.42 4.14
CA GLN A 14 6.84 3.60 3.30
C GLN A 14 7.94 4.60 3.72
N LEU A 15 8.32 4.61 5.00
CA LEU A 15 9.37 5.48 5.51
C LEU A 15 10.79 5.06 5.07
N THR A 16 10.96 3.86 4.49
CA THR A 16 12.24 3.43 3.91
C THR A 16 12.44 3.89 2.48
N PHE A 17 11.39 4.39 1.80
CA PHE A 17 11.51 4.86 0.42
C PHE A 17 12.40 6.10 0.34
N ARG A 18 13.49 5.97 -0.43
CA ARG A 18 14.32 7.10 -0.86
C ARG A 18 13.71 7.70 -2.11
N GLY A 19 13.39 8.99 -2.09
CA GLY A 19 12.91 9.71 -3.27
C GLY A 19 14.01 9.91 -4.32
N SER A 20 13.66 10.55 -5.43
CA SER A 20 14.57 10.83 -6.56
C SER A 20 15.84 11.62 -6.20
N ARG A 21 15.83 12.33 -5.06
CA ARG A 21 16.99 13.07 -4.51
C ARG A 21 17.76 12.30 -3.43
N LEU A 22 17.52 11.00 -3.28
CA LEU A 22 18.04 10.14 -2.20
C LEU A 22 17.62 10.58 -0.78
N VAL A 23 16.67 11.50 -0.65
CA VAL A 23 16.12 11.95 0.63
C VAL A 23 14.91 11.10 1.01
N PHE A 24 14.84 10.69 2.28
CA PHE A 24 13.68 9.99 2.87
C PHE A 24 12.50 10.94 3.03
N SER A 25 11.82 11.27 1.92
CA SER A 25 10.78 12.30 1.88
C SER A 25 9.59 11.97 2.80
N TRP A 26 9.15 10.71 2.81
CA TRP A 26 8.11 10.24 3.74
C TRP A 26 8.56 10.30 5.20
N GLY A 27 9.86 10.10 5.46
CA GLY A 27 10.45 10.28 6.79
C GLY A 27 10.36 11.72 7.28
N ILE A 28 10.68 12.69 6.41
CA ILE A 28 10.59 14.12 6.73
C ILE A 28 9.14 14.53 6.98
N VAL A 29 8.22 14.13 6.10
CA VAL A 29 6.79 14.44 6.25
C VAL A 29 6.25 13.83 7.54
N GLY A 30 6.58 12.57 7.84
CA GLY A 30 6.18 11.91 9.08
C GLY A 30 6.70 12.64 10.33
N LEU A 31 7.98 13.03 10.34
CA LEU A 31 8.57 13.81 11.43
C LEU A 31 7.90 15.18 11.58
N ALA A 32 7.62 15.87 10.48
CA ALA A 32 6.95 17.16 10.49
C ALA A 32 5.52 17.07 11.05
N VAL A 33 4.77 16.03 10.68
CA VAL A 33 3.41 15.77 11.22
C VAL A 33 3.47 15.49 12.71
N VAL A 34 4.38 14.61 13.17
CA VAL A 34 4.53 14.29 14.59
C VAL A 34 4.98 15.52 15.38
N ALA A 35 5.93 16.30 14.88
CA ALA A 35 6.36 17.54 15.51
C ALA A 35 5.22 18.56 15.62
N SER A 36 4.42 18.72 14.55
CA SER A 36 3.26 19.61 14.53
C SER A 36 2.19 19.16 15.54
N LEU A 37 1.89 17.86 15.60
CA LEU A 37 0.97 17.28 16.57
C LEU A 37 1.43 17.54 18.01
N LEU A 38 2.73 17.35 18.30
CA LEU A 38 3.28 17.65 19.62
C LEU A 38 3.12 19.14 19.97
N ILE A 39 3.43 20.05 19.05
CA ILE A 39 3.25 21.50 19.28
C ILE A 39 1.79 21.83 19.60
N ILE A 40 0.84 21.26 18.85
CA ILE A 40 -0.61 21.48 19.07
C ILE A 40 -1.06 20.92 20.43
N ILE A 41 -0.68 19.68 20.75
CA ILE A 41 -1.06 19.01 22.01
C ILE A 41 -0.51 19.76 23.22
N PHE A 42 0.75 20.18 23.16
CA PHE A 42 1.41 20.89 24.24
C PHE A 42 1.20 22.42 24.20
N GLN A 43 0.37 22.92 23.27
CA GLN A 43 0.07 24.35 23.12
C GLN A 43 1.34 25.22 23.04
N ALA A 44 2.36 24.72 22.34
CA ALA A 44 3.70 25.33 22.25
C ALA A 44 4.38 25.66 23.59
N SER A 45 4.01 24.97 24.69
CA SER A 45 4.60 25.19 26.02
C SER A 45 5.99 24.57 26.13
N VAL A 46 7.02 25.43 26.06
CA VAL A 46 8.43 25.01 26.21
C VAL A 46 8.66 24.25 27.53
N SER A 47 7.99 24.68 28.61
CA SER A 47 8.09 24.04 29.92
C SER A 47 7.66 22.56 29.91
N ALA A 48 6.71 22.20 29.07
CA ALA A 48 6.25 20.81 28.92
C ALA A 48 7.04 20.02 27.85
N LEU A 49 7.60 20.71 26.84
CA LEU A 49 8.41 20.08 25.80
C LEU A 49 9.83 19.71 26.27
N ILE A 50 10.46 20.52 27.13
CA ILE A 50 11.83 20.28 27.60
C ILE A 50 11.96 18.89 28.29
N PRO A 51 11.08 18.50 29.23
CA PRO A 51 11.14 17.17 29.85
C PRO A 51 10.97 16.03 28.85
N LEU A 52 10.07 16.18 27.85
CA LEU A 52 9.85 15.17 26.81
C LEU A 52 11.13 14.90 26.00
N TYR A 53 11.80 15.97 25.59
CA TYR A 53 13.09 15.87 24.92
C TYR A 53 14.16 15.25 25.82
N ALA A 54 14.31 15.75 27.05
CA ALA A 54 15.33 15.30 27.99
C ALA A 54 15.19 13.79 28.29
N ILE A 55 13.97 13.32 28.59
CA ILE A 55 13.72 11.90 28.86
C ILE A 55 14.05 11.05 27.63
N GLY A 56 13.66 11.47 26.41
CA GLY A 56 13.98 10.73 25.19
C GLY A 56 15.50 10.61 24.93
N VAL A 57 16.24 11.70 25.16
CA VAL A 57 17.70 11.74 24.99
C VAL A 57 18.40 10.88 26.05
N PHE A 58 18.06 11.06 27.33
CA PHE A 58 18.67 10.28 28.40
C PHE A 58 18.28 8.81 28.34
N LEU A 59 17.07 8.47 27.91
CA LEU A 59 16.67 7.09 27.64
C LEU A 59 17.54 6.48 26.53
N SER A 60 17.73 7.20 25.43
CA SER A 60 18.58 6.76 24.31
C SER A 60 20.03 6.54 24.74
N PHE A 61 20.58 7.46 25.54
CA PHE A 61 21.91 7.28 26.11
C PHE A 61 21.97 6.12 27.08
N THR A 62 21.00 5.97 27.99
CA THR A 62 20.96 4.86 28.94
C THR A 62 20.95 3.51 28.22
N ILE A 63 20.08 3.36 27.20
CA ILE A 63 19.99 2.14 26.39
C ILE A 63 21.28 1.90 25.59
N SER A 64 21.86 2.95 24.99
CA SER A 64 23.12 2.83 24.24
C SER A 64 24.28 2.41 25.13
N GLN A 65 24.44 3.06 26.28
CA GLN A 65 25.49 2.76 27.26
C GLN A 65 25.30 1.35 27.85
N ALA A 66 24.08 0.96 28.22
CA ALA A 66 23.76 -0.39 28.67
C ALA A 66 24.04 -1.44 27.57
N GLY A 67 23.66 -1.15 26.33
CA GLY A 67 23.96 -2.00 25.17
C GLY A 67 25.46 -2.19 24.96
N MET A 68 26.25 -1.12 25.13
CA MET A 68 27.72 -1.20 25.09
C MET A 68 28.29 -2.02 26.24
N VAL A 69 27.73 -1.95 27.45
CA VAL A 69 28.14 -2.82 28.57
C VAL A 69 27.92 -4.30 28.25
N VAL A 70 26.76 -4.64 27.66
CA VAL A 70 26.46 -6.00 27.20
C VAL A 70 27.41 -6.42 26.09
N ARG A 71 27.71 -5.53 25.14
CA ARG A 71 28.68 -5.77 24.06
C ARG A 71 30.07 -6.06 24.62
N TRP A 72 30.57 -5.27 25.56
CA TRP A 72 31.89 -5.51 26.19
C TRP A 72 31.93 -6.81 26.99
N LYS A 73 30.81 -7.18 27.64
CA LYS A 73 30.67 -8.49 28.30
C LYS A 73 30.68 -9.66 27.31
N LYS A 74 30.23 -9.44 26.07
CA LYS A 74 30.33 -10.43 24.99
C LYS A 74 31.78 -10.54 24.48
N ILE A 75 32.44 -9.40 24.27
CA ILE A 75 33.85 -9.31 23.84
C ILE A 75 34.80 -9.94 24.87
N SER A 76 34.54 -9.78 26.17
CA SER A 76 35.37 -10.35 27.23
C SER A 76 35.37 -11.88 27.27
N LYS A 77 34.42 -12.53 26.58
CA LYS A 77 34.30 -13.99 26.48
C LYS A 77 34.90 -14.55 25.18
N MET A 78 35.33 -13.69 24.26
CA MET A 78 35.92 -14.11 22.98
C MET A 78 37.39 -14.48 23.16
N GLN A 79 37.88 -15.48 22.43
CA GLN A 79 39.29 -15.87 22.47
C GLN A 79 40.16 -14.87 21.67
N PRO A 80 41.45 -14.68 22.01
CA PRO A 80 42.33 -13.79 21.25
C PRO A 80 42.45 -14.26 19.79
N GLY A 81 41.96 -13.45 18.84
CA GLY A 81 41.97 -13.75 17.41
C GLY A 81 40.63 -14.20 16.81
N GLU A 82 39.59 -14.34 17.63
CA GLU A 82 38.24 -14.69 17.16
C GLU A 82 37.52 -13.45 16.59
N GLU A 83 37.12 -13.52 15.32
CA GLU A 83 36.31 -12.49 14.65
C GLU A 83 34.87 -12.98 14.55
N ILE A 84 33.95 -12.34 15.26
CA ILE A 84 32.52 -12.63 15.12
C ILE A 84 31.90 -11.48 14.33
N VAL A 85 31.41 -11.81 13.14
CA VAL A 85 30.60 -10.91 12.32
C VAL A 85 29.16 -10.99 12.83
N ILE A 86 28.64 -9.88 13.36
CA ILE A 86 27.22 -9.75 13.72
C ILE A 86 26.66 -8.65 12.84
N GLU A 87 25.76 -9.02 11.91
CA GLU A 87 24.88 -8.14 11.14
C GLU A 87 25.50 -6.78 10.74
N ASP A 88 26.65 -6.81 10.03
CA ASP A 88 27.42 -5.65 9.54
C ASP A 88 28.46 -5.01 10.48
N SER A 89 28.75 -5.62 11.64
CA SER A 89 29.85 -5.18 12.52
C SER A 89 30.85 -6.29 12.84
N ILE A 90 32.11 -6.07 12.46
CA ILE A 90 33.23 -6.96 12.81
C ILE A 90 33.61 -6.66 14.26
N THR A 91 33.33 -7.61 15.17
CA THR A 91 33.71 -7.47 16.57
C THR A 91 34.97 -8.28 16.83
N ARG A 92 36.08 -7.58 17.12
CA ARG A 92 37.37 -8.17 17.49
C ARG A 92 37.57 -8.13 19.01
N HIS A 93 38.30 -9.11 19.54
CA HIS A 93 38.77 -9.09 20.92
C HIS A 93 39.65 -7.85 21.17
N ASP A 94 39.23 -6.99 22.11
CA ASP A 94 39.97 -5.80 22.51
C ASP A 94 40.53 -6.00 23.94
N PRO A 95 41.85 -6.01 24.14
CA PRO A 95 42.46 -6.20 25.46
C PRO A 95 42.14 -5.06 26.46
N ARG A 96 41.63 -3.91 25.99
CA ARG A 96 41.20 -2.78 26.84
C ARG A 96 39.68 -2.76 27.08
N TRP A 97 39.00 -3.90 26.99
CA TRP A 97 37.55 -3.99 27.21
C TRP A 97 37.11 -3.57 28.63
N ARG A 98 37.90 -3.88 29.67
CA ARG A 98 37.56 -3.59 31.07
C ARG A 98 37.36 -2.09 31.37
N PRO A 99 38.32 -1.19 31.11
CA PRO A 99 38.12 0.24 31.37
C PRO A 99 36.98 0.82 30.53
N LYS A 100 36.84 0.38 29.27
CA LYS A 100 35.73 0.81 28.40
C LYS A 100 34.37 0.36 28.95
N GLN A 101 34.28 -0.84 29.51
CA GLN A 101 33.05 -1.32 30.13
C GLN A 101 32.70 -0.52 31.38
N ILE A 102 33.68 -0.21 32.24
CA ILE A 102 33.45 0.60 33.45
C ILE A 102 32.95 1.99 33.08
N VAL A 103 33.58 2.66 32.12
CA VAL A 103 33.14 3.98 31.64
C VAL A 103 31.69 3.93 31.14
N ASN A 104 31.34 2.94 30.32
CA ASN A 104 29.97 2.81 29.82
C ASN A 104 28.98 2.43 30.94
N ALA A 105 29.38 1.63 31.93
CA ALA A 105 28.54 1.28 33.07
C ALA A 105 28.25 2.49 33.96
N VAL A 106 29.27 3.28 34.28
CA VAL A 106 29.10 4.56 34.99
C VAL A 106 28.21 5.50 34.18
N GLY A 107 28.45 5.61 32.87
CA GLY A 107 27.60 6.37 31.96
C GLY A 107 26.14 5.93 32.00
N ALA A 108 25.86 4.63 31.95
CA ALA A 108 24.50 4.08 32.03
C ALA A 108 23.82 4.40 33.37
N VAL A 109 24.55 4.30 34.49
CA VAL A 109 24.01 4.62 35.82
C VAL A 109 23.72 6.12 35.95
N VAL A 110 24.66 6.98 35.57
CA VAL A 110 24.50 8.44 35.68
C VAL A 110 23.35 8.91 34.78
N THR A 111 23.30 8.48 33.53
CA THR A 111 22.22 8.85 32.60
C THR A 111 20.86 8.30 33.03
N GLY A 112 20.83 7.08 33.59
CA GLY A 112 19.62 6.49 34.17
C GLY A 112 19.11 7.24 35.40
N ILE A 113 20.01 7.67 36.30
CA ILE A 113 19.66 8.50 37.46
C ILE A 113 19.08 9.84 37.00
N VAL A 114 19.75 10.51 36.05
CA VAL A 114 19.27 11.80 35.51
C VAL A 114 17.88 11.63 34.87
N MET A 115 17.69 10.58 34.06
CA MET A 115 16.38 10.25 33.48
C MET A 115 15.30 10.07 34.57
N LEU A 116 15.62 9.33 35.63
CA LEU A 116 14.70 9.08 36.74
C LEU A 116 14.36 10.38 37.50
N VAL A 117 15.36 11.22 37.77
CA VAL A 117 15.17 12.53 38.41
C VAL A 117 14.26 13.40 37.56
N PHE A 118 14.48 13.48 36.24
CA PHE A 118 13.58 14.22 35.34
C PHE A 118 12.16 13.65 35.35
N ALA A 119 12.00 12.32 35.30
CA ALA A 119 10.70 11.68 35.30
C ALA A 119 9.90 11.96 36.59
N VAL A 120 10.57 11.95 37.75
CA VAL A 120 9.93 12.19 39.06
C VAL A 120 9.69 13.68 39.31
N THR A 121 10.71 14.53 39.12
CA THR A 121 10.63 15.96 39.45
C THR A 121 9.67 16.73 38.56
N LYS A 122 9.56 16.34 37.28
CA LYS A 122 8.67 17.00 36.32
C LYS A 122 7.31 16.32 36.19
N PHE A 123 7.00 15.34 37.05
CA PHE A 123 5.73 14.63 37.02
C PHE A 123 4.53 15.58 37.11
N HIS A 124 4.59 16.55 38.04
CA HIS A 124 3.55 17.56 38.23
C HIS A 124 3.50 18.62 37.11
N ASP A 125 4.63 18.89 36.46
CA ASP A 125 4.75 19.88 35.36
C ASP A 125 4.31 19.31 33.99
N GLY A 126 3.77 18.09 33.95
CA GLY A 126 3.29 17.45 32.72
C GLY A 126 4.09 16.25 32.22
N ALA A 127 5.14 15.81 32.94
CA ALA A 127 5.91 14.63 32.55
C ALA A 127 5.12 13.31 32.69
N TRP A 128 3.97 13.31 33.37
CA TRP A 128 3.05 12.15 33.37
C TRP A 128 2.64 11.75 31.95
N ILE A 129 2.56 12.70 31.01
CA ILE A 129 2.25 12.43 29.59
C ILE A 129 3.32 11.52 28.99
N ILE A 130 4.58 11.67 29.36
CA ILE A 130 5.71 10.91 28.83
C ILE A 130 5.62 9.45 29.26
N ILE A 131 5.24 9.21 30.53
CA ILE A 131 5.06 7.88 31.11
C ILE A 131 3.97 7.10 30.36
N ILE A 132 3.00 7.78 29.75
CA ILE A 132 1.96 7.15 28.92
C ILE A 132 2.38 7.08 27.45
N LEU A 133 2.94 8.17 26.92
CA LEU A 133 3.27 8.35 25.51
C LEU A 133 4.34 7.35 25.05
N LEU A 134 5.42 7.17 25.82
CA LEU A 134 6.53 6.27 25.46
C LEU A 134 6.06 4.80 25.36
N PRO A 135 5.42 4.22 26.40
CA PRO A 135 4.89 2.86 26.31
C PRO A 135 3.86 2.68 25.21
N THR A 136 2.99 3.67 24.99
CA THR A 136 2.00 3.63 23.90
C THR A 136 2.68 3.57 22.53
N LEU A 137 3.70 4.41 22.30
CA LEU A 137 4.46 4.43 21.06
C LEU A 137 5.19 3.10 20.82
N VAL A 138 5.83 2.56 21.86
CA VAL A 138 6.49 1.24 21.81
C VAL A 138 5.48 0.14 21.49
N LEU A 139 4.30 0.15 22.11
CA LEU A 139 3.24 -0.83 21.84
C LEU A 139 2.74 -0.76 20.40
N ILE A 140 2.58 0.44 19.85
CA ILE A 140 2.23 0.64 18.43
C ILE A 140 3.31 0.03 17.52
N PHE A 141 4.59 0.30 17.78
CA PHE A 141 5.70 -0.24 16.98
C PHE A 141 5.75 -1.77 17.03
N PHE A 142 5.57 -2.36 18.21
CA PHE A 142 5.50 -3.82 18.35
C PHE A 142 4.28 -4.43 17.65
N ARG A 143 3.13 -3.74 17.68
CA ARG A 143 1.92 -4.19 16.96
C ARG A 143 2.12 -4.17 15.45
N ILE A 144 2.73 -3.13 14.91
CA ILE A 144 3.09 -3.03 13.48
C ILE A 144 4.05 -4.17 13.10
N HIS A 145 5.11 -4.36 13.89
CA HIS A 145 6.08 -5.43 13.63
C HIS A 145 5.45 -6.82 13.67
N ARG A 146 4.59 -7.08 14.67
CA ARG A 146 3.85 -8.34 14.77
C ARG A 146 2.95 -8.56 13.56
N HIS A 147 2.19 -7.54 13.14
CA HIS A 147 1.33 -7.62 11.97
C HIS A 147 2.13 -7.96 10.70
N TYR A 148 3.28 -7.32 10.49
CA TYR A 148 4.14 -7.66 9.35
C TYR A 148 4.70 -9.08 9.42
N ARG A 149 5.02 -9.60 10.60
CA ARG A 149 5.44 -11.00 10.77
C ARG A 149 4.30 -11.99 10.50
N GLU A 150 3.07 -11.64 10.85
CA GLU A 150 1.88 -12.46 10.56
C GLU A 150 1.62 -12.51 9.04
N VAL A 151 1.60 -11.36 8.37
CA VAL A 151 1.47 -11.29 6.90
C VAL A 151 2.59 -12.04 6.19
N ALA A 152 3.84 -11.93 6.66
CA ALA A 152 4.96 -12.67 6.07
C ALA A 152 4.85 -14.18 6.27
N LYS A 153 4.20 -14.65 7.34
CA LYS A 153 3.91 -16.07 7.55
C LYS A 153 2.81 -16.57 6.63
N GLU A 154 1.73 -15.80 6.46
CA GLU A 154 0.63 -16.16 5.56
C GLU A 154 1.07 -16.18 4.09
N LEU A 155 1.96 -15.27 3.70
CA LEU A 155 2.56 -15.24 2.37
C LEU A 155 3.75 -16.21 2.23
N SER A 156 4.12 -16.94 3.29
CA SER A 156 5.20 -17.92 3.20
C SER A 156 4.73 -19.13 2.40
N LEU A 157 5.60 -19.59 1.50
CA LEU A 157 5.33 -20.74 0.62
C LEU A 157 5.15 -22.07 1.38
N ALA A 158 5.21 -22.07 2.71
CA ALA A 158 5.11 -23.26 3.54
C ALA A 158 3.74 -23.94 3.48
N GLY A 159 2.68 -23.25 3.03
CA GLY A 159 1.32 -23.78 2.90
C GLY A 159 0.74 -23.82 1.48
N VAL A 160 1.48 -23.34 0.46
CA VAL A 160 0.99 -23.29 -0.92
C VAL A 160 1.35 -24.59 -1.64
N SER A 161 0.36 -25.28 -2.22
CA SER A 161 0.58 -26.46 -3.06
C SER A 161 1.64 -26.17 -4.14
N LYS A 162 2.63 -27.06 -4.28
CA LYS A 162 3.65 -27.00 -5.34
C LYS A 162 3.10 -27.15 -6.77
N SER A 163 1.80 -27.42 -6.93
CA SER A 163 1.17 -27.58 -8.24
C SER A 163 1.04 -26.23 -8.94
N VAL A 164 2.09 -25.82 -9.65
CA VAL A 164 2.01 -24.77 -10.67
C VAL A 164 1.37 -25.39 -11.91
N GLY A 165 0.19 -24.90 -12.30
CA GLY A 165 -0.54 -25.42 -13.45
C GLY A 165 -1.42 -24.33 -14.07
N ALA A 166 -1.65 -24.45 -15.38
CA ALA A 166 -2.63 -23.61 -16.06
C ALA A 166 -4.02 -23.90 -15.50
N ARG A 167 -4.77 -22.85 -15.19
CA ARG A 167 -6.16 -22.93 -14.74
C ARG A 167 -7.05 -22.29 -15.79
N THR A 168 -8.28 -22.75 -15.89
CA THR A 168 -9.29 -22.15 -16.77
C THR A 168 -9.48 -20.68 -16.40
N ILE A 169 -9.62 -19.82 -17.41
CA ILE A 169 -9.93 -18.40 -17.23
C ILE A 169 -11.27 -18.11 -17.92
N HIS A 170 -12.27 -17.71 -17.14
CA HIS A 170 -13.54 -17.23 -17.65
C HIS A 170 -13.46 -15.73 -17.90
N THR A 171 -13.32 -15.34 -19.17
CA THR A 171 -13.20 -13.92 -19.55
C THR A 171 -14.58 -13.30 -19.78
N LEU A 172 -14.89 -12.24 -19.03
CA LEU A 172 -16.13 -11.48 -19.10
C LEU A 172 -15.83 -10.06 -19.58
N VAL A 173 -16.48 -9.61 -20.64
CA VAL A 173 -16.38 -8.23 -21.12
C VAL A 173 -17.64 -7.49 -20.70
N LEU A 174 -17.50 -6.50 -19.81
CA LEU A 174 -18.63 -5.68 -19.37
C LEU A 174 -19.01 -4.68 -20.47
N VAL A 175 -20.25 -4.76 -20.94
CA VAL A 175 -20.79 -3.93 -22.01
C VAL A 175 -21.97 -3.12 -21.49
N ASP A 176 -21.83 -1.78 -21.44
CA ASP A 176 -22.96 -0.88 -21.17
C ASP A 176 -23.68 -0.51 -22.49
N ASN A 177 -22.91 -0.22 -23.54
CA ASN A 177 -23.41 0.06 -24.88
C ASN A 177 -22.33 -0.26 -25.94
N LEU A 178 -22.70 -0.34 -27.22
CA LEU A 178 -21.76 -0.60 -28.31
C LEU A 178 -21.10 0.72 -28.77
N HIS A 179 -19.95 1.06 -28.17
CA HIS A 179 -19.18 2.29 -28.43
C HIS A 179 -17.70 1.96 -28.67
N ALA A 180 -16.88 2.94 -29.06
CA ALA A 180 -15.46 2.72 -29.36
C ALA A 180 -14.67 2.09 -28.20
N ALA A 181 -14.97 2.49 -26.94
CA ALA A 181 -14.36 1.89 -25.75
C ALA A 181 -14.70 0.39 -25.61
N THR A 182 -15.96 0.01 -25.88
CA THR A 182 -16.42 -1.38 -25.87
C THR A 182 -15.72 -2.22 -26.93
N ILE A 183 -15.63 -1.71 -28.16
CA ILE A 183 -14.92 -2.41 -29.24
C ILE A 183 -13.45 -2.63 -28.87
N ARG A 184 -12.80 -1.63 -28.24
CA ARG A 184 -11.41 -1.77 -27.79
C ARG A 184 -11.24 -2.81 -26.68
N ALA A 185 -12.19 -2.86 -25.73
CA ALA A 185 -12.23 -3.91 -24.71
C ALA A 185 -12.43 -5.30 -25.31
N ILE A 186 -13.30 -5.42 -26.32
CA ILE A 186 -13.51 -6.68 -27.06
C ILE A 186 -12.27 -7.09 -27.84
N ASN A 187 -11.63 -6.18 -28.57
CA ASN A 187 -10.38 -6.45 -29.29
C ASN A 187 -9.28 -6.91 -28.34
N PHE A 188 -9.22 -6.33 -27.13
CA PHE A 188 -8.33 -6.82 -26.09
C PHE A 188 -8.68 -8.25 -25.66
N ALA A 189 -9.95 -8.54 -25.37
CA ALA A 189 -10.39 -9.88 -25.01
C ALA A 189 -10.06 -10.92 -26.11
N LEU A 190 -10.31 -10.59 -27.38
CA LEU A 190 -9.93 -11.43 -28.53
C LEU A 190 -8.43 -11.69 -28.60
N SER A 191 -7.60 -10.67 -28.31
CA SER A 191 -6.14 -10.81 -28.33
C SER A 191 -5.59 -11.74 -27.25
N THR A 192 -6.37 -12.09 -26.22
CA THR A 192 -5.96 -13.07 -25.19
C THR A 192 -5.97 -14.51 -25.69
N GLY A 193 -6.64 -14.79 -26.81
CA GLY A 193 -6.80 -16.15 -27.35
C GLY A 193 -7.68 -17.08 -26.50
N GLN A 194 -8.35 -16.55 -25.47
CA GLN A 194 -9.28 -17.29 -24.61
C GLN A 194 -10.74 -17.02 -25.00
N PRO A 195 -11.66 -17.98 -24.78
CA PRO A 195 -13.09 -17.73 -24.90
C PRO A 195 -13.52 -16.58 -23.98
N TRP A 196 -14.41 -15.73 -24.47
CA TRP A 196 -14.94 -14.60 -23.72
C TRP A 196 -16.44 -14.46 -23.91
N THR A 197 -17.10 -13.85 -22.93
CA THR A 197 -18.55 -13.59 -22.96
C THR A 197 -18.82 -12.12 -22.70
N ALA A 198 -19.66 -11.50 -23.54
CA ALA A 198 -20.17 -10.16 -23.26
C ALA A 198 -21.22 -10.23 -22.15
N VAL A 199 -21.09 -9.36 -21.15
CA VAL A 199 -22.04 -9.27 -20.04
C VAL A 199 -22.60 -7.86 -19.99
N HIS A 200 -23.92 -7.74 -20.06
CA HIS A 200 -24.63 -6.48 -19.91
C HIS A 200 -25.53 -6.54 -18.68
N VAL A 201 -25.47 -5.51 -17.82
CA VAL A 201 -26.37 -5.39 -16.67
C VAL A 201 -27.56 -4.50 -17.07
N SER A 202 -28.73 -5.11 -17.18
CA SER A 202 -29.97 -4.45 -17.59
C SER A 202 -30.55 -3.61 -16.47
N ILE A 203 -30.30 -2.30 -16.54
CA ILE A 203 -30.88 -1.28 -15.64
C ILE A 203 -32.09 -0.58 -16.30
N ASP A 204 -32.09 -0.50 -17.62
CA ASP A 204 -33.11 0.16 -18.45
C ASP A 204 -33.43 -0.74 -19.64
N GLU A 205 -34.64 -1.29 -19.65
CA GLU A 205 -35.11 -2.21 -20.68
C GLU A 205 -34.99 -1.62 -22.11
N LYS A 206 -35.19 -0.30 -22.28
CA LYS A 206 -35.07 0.33 -23.60
C LYS A 206 -33.64 0.31 -24.11
N ARG A 207 -32.66 0.56 -23.23
CA ARG A 207 -31.23 0.52 -23.58
C ARG A 207 -30.77 -0.91 -23.84
N THR A 208 -31.24 -1.85 -23.04
CA THR A 208 -30.95 -3.27 -23.23
C THR A 208 -31.49 -3.76 -24.58
N ALA A 209 -32.71 -3.39 -24.95
CA ALA A 209 -33.28 -3.73 -26.26
C ALA A 209 -32.48 -3.11 -27.43
N ASP A 210 -32.05 -1.85 -27.31
CA ASP A 210 -31.20 -1.21 -28.33
C ASP A 210 -29.83 -1.88 -28.45
N LEU A 211 -29.22 -2.25 -27.33
CA LEU A 211 -27.96 -3.00 -27.31
C LEU A 211 -28.13 -4.37 -27.96
N GLN A 212 -29.18 -5.13 -27.61
CA GLN A 212 -29.45 -6.44 -28.21
C GLN A 212 -29.58 -6.37 -29.73
N ARG A 213 -30.33 -5.37 -30.24
CA ARG A 213 -30.46 -5.13 -31.68
C ARG A 213 -29.10 -4.86 -32.33
N LYS A 214 -28.34 -3.90 -31.80
CA LYS A 214 -27.00 -3.54 -32.32
C LYS A 214 -26.02 -4.72 -32.24
N TRP A 215 -26.13 -5.54 -31.20
CA TRP A 215 -25.30 -6.73 -31.01
C TRP A 215 -25.64 -7.80 -32.03
N ALA A 216 -26.93 -8.06 -32.26
CA ALA A 216 -27.38 -8.99 -33.29
C ALA A 216 -26.94 -8.56 -34.70
N GLU A 217 -26.90 -7.26 -34.99
CA GLU A 217 -26.48 -6.72 -36.29
C GLU A 217 -24.97 -6.78 -36.52
N ARG A 218 -24.14 -6.61 -35.47
CA ARG A 218 -22.69 -6.37 -35.63
C ARG A 218 -21.77 -7.39 -34.96
N MET A 219 -22.29 -8.13 -33.99
CA MET A 219 -21.52 -8.99 -33.07
C MET A 219 -22.23 -10.35 -32.83
N SER A 220 -23.04 -10.82 -33.79
CA SER A 220 -23.86 -12.05 -33.68
C SER A 220 -23.05 -13.30 -33.33
N ASP A 221 -21.76 -13.32 -33.69
CA ASP A 221 -20.87 -14.46 -33.48
C ASP A 221 -20.38 -14.58 -32.03
N TYR A 222 -20.66 -13.58 -31.18
CA TYR A 222 -20.19 -13.51 -29.80
C TYR A 222 -21.35 -13.57 -28.79
N PRO A 223 -21.22 -14.39 -27.72
CA PRO A 223 -22.29 -14.55 -26.74
C PRO A 223 -22.50 -13.28 -25.93
N LEU A 224 -23.77 -12.88 -25.78
CA LEU A 224 -24.21 -11.77 -24.93
C LEU A 224 -25.14 -12.29 -23.82
N VAL A 225 -24.68 -12.17 -22.59
CA VAL A 225 -25.45 -12.50 -21.38
C VAL A 225 -26.01 -11.21 -20.80
N ILE A 226 -27.31 -11.21 -20.50
CA ILE A 226 -28.01 -10.07 -19.92
C ILE A 226 -28.37 -10.42 -18.48
N LEU A 227 -27.84 -9.63 -17.54
CA LEU A 227 -28.10 -9.77 -16.12
C LEU A 227 -29.20 -8.77 -15.72
N PRO A 228 -30.38 -9.23 -15.27
CA PRO A 228 -31.43 -8.33 -14.83
C PRO A 228 -31.01 -7.59 -13.55
N SER A 229 -31.25 -6.27 -13.49
CA SER A 229 -30.96 -5.45 -12.30
C SER A 229 -32.22 -4.71 -11.82
N PRO A 230 -33.10 -5.39 -11.04
CA PRO A 230 -34.34 -4.79 -10.57
C PRO A 230 -34.12 -3.54 -9.69
N PHE A 231 -33.00 -3.51 -8.96
CA PHE A 231 -32.62 -2.41 -8.08
C PHE A 231 -31.68 -1.39 -8.73
N ARG A 232 -31.47 -1.46 -10.06
CA ARG A 232 -30.59 -0.54 -10.82
C ARG A 232 -29.14 -0.51 -10.34
N SER A 233 -28.69 -1.61 -9.73
CA SER A 233 -27.33 -1.84 -9.27
C SER A 233 -26.49 -2.47 -10.38
N LEU A 234 -25.31 -1.92 -10.67
CA LEU A 234 -24.37 -2.53 -11.64
C LEU A 234 -23.55 -3.67 -11.01
N THR A 235 -23.21 -3.51 -9.73
CA THR A 235 -22.22 -4.37 -9.06
C THR A 235 -22.84 -5.66 -8.55
N GLU A 236 -24.07 -5.62 -8.04
CA GLU A 236 -24.73 -6.75 -7.39
C GLU A 236 -25.08 -7.89 -8.37
N PRO A 237 -25.76 -7.66 -9.51
CA PRO A 237 -26.03 -8.75 -10.47
C PRO A 237 -24.74 -9.33 -11.06
N LEU A 238 -23.74 -8.48 -11.29
CA LEU A 238 -22.44 -8.91 -11.79
C LEU A 238 -21.70 -9.78 -10.76
N ALA A 239 -21.76 -9.40 -9.48
CA ALA A 239 -21.16 -10.15 -8.37
C ALA A 239 -21.83 -11.52 -8.20
N GLU A 240 -23.16 -11.58 -8.27
CA GLU A 240 -23.93 -12.84 -8.24
C GLU A 240 -23.57 -13.76 -9.40
N TYR A 241 -23.48 -13.21 -10.61
CA TYR A 241 -23.10 -13.99 -11.80
C TYR A 241 -21.67 -14.53 -11.70
N VAL A 242 -20.73 -13.70 -11.25
CA VAL A 242 -19.34 -14.10 -10.99
C VAL A 242 -19.29 -15.19 -9.90
N GLN A 243 -20.09 -15.06 -8.84
CA GLN A 243 -20.17 -16.08 -7.79
C GLN A 243 -20.74 -17.40 -8.30
N GLN A 244 -21.74 -17.38 -9.18
CA GLN A 244 -22.27 -18.58 -9.83
C GLN A 244 -21.21 -19.29 -10.68
N LEU A 245 -20.44 -18.55 -11.48
CA LEU A 245 -19.34 -19.12 -12.26
C LEU A 245 -18.27 -19.76 -11.36
N ARG A 246 -17.95 -19.15 -10.21
CA ARG A 246 -17.03 -19.74 -9.23
C ARG A 246 -17.58 -20.99 -8.54
N GLN A 247 -18.91 -21.08 -8.34
CA GLN A 247 -19.51 -22.30 -7.79
C GLN A 247 -19.47 -23.45 -8.80
N GLN A 248 -19.58 -23.15 -10.10
CA GLN A 248 -19.48 -24.14 -11.17
C GLN A 248 -18.03 -24.59 -11.40
N ASP A 249 -17.07 -23.66 -11.33
CA ASP A 249 -15.64 -23.93 -11.51
C ASP A 249 -14.81 -23.24 -10.42
N PRO A 250 -14.65 -23.87 -9.23
CA PRO A 250 -14.00 -23.25 -8.06
C PRO A 250 -12.52 -22.94 -8.25
N GLU A 251 -11.85 -23.64 -9.16
CA GLU A 251 -10.42 -23.46 -9.42
C GLU A 251 -10.14 -22.44 -10.53
N ALA A 252 -11.16 -22.06 -11.34
CA ALA A 252 -10.98 -21.09 -12.41
C ALA A 252 -10.75 -19.66 -11.91
N TYR A 253 -9.99 -18.91 -12.71
CA TYR A 253 -9.89 -17.47 -12.57
C TYR A 253 -10.99 -16.79 -13.39
N ILE A 254 -11.46 -15.66 -12.90
CA ILE A 254 -12.41 -14.81 -13.62
C ILE A 254 -11.69 -13.55 -14.06
N HIS A 255 -11.73 -13.26 -15.36
CA HIS A 255 -11.12 -12.07 -15.93
C HIS A 255 -12.20 -11.10 -16.39
N LEU A 256 -12.41 -10.03 -15.62
CA LEU A 256 -13.36 -8.98 -15.95
C LEU A 256 -12.66 -7.86 -16.73
N VAL A 257 -13.00 -7.73 -18.01
CA VAL A 257 -12.52 -6.66 -18.89
C VAL A 257 -13.57 -5.56 -18.98
N MET A 258 -13.15 -4.32 -18.73
CA MET A 258 -14.00 -3.14 -18.83
C MET A 258 -13.36 -2.09 -19.75
N GLY A 259 -14.18 -1.41 -20.56
CA GLY A 259 -13.75 -0.21 -21.28
C GLY A 259 -14.00 1.03 -20.42
N GLY A 260 -12.95 1.82 -20.17
CA GLY A 260 -13.03 3.05 -19.38
C GLY A 260 -12.64 4.27 -20.22
N LEU A 261 -13.43 5.34 -20.14
CA LEU A 261 -13.03 6.65 -20.68
C LEU A 261 -11.96 7.26 -19.76
N THR A 262 -10.79 7.56 -20.31
CA THR A 262 -9.73 8.31 -19.61
C THR A 262 -9.57 9.67 -20.28
N MET A 263 -10.06 10.73 -19.63
CA MET A 263 -9.82 12.12 -20.06
C MET A 263 -8.59 12.69 -19.34
N GLY A 264 -8.04 13.79 -19.87
CA GLY A 264 -6.77 14.35 -19.42
C GLY A 264 -6.78 15.04 -18.05
N SER A 265 -7.95 15.37 -17.49
CA SER A 265 -8.07 16.13 -16.24
C SER A 265 -8.68 15.30 -15.09
N TYR A 266 -8.04 15.33 -13.93
CA TYR A 266 -8.50 14.67 -12.69
C TYR A 266 -9.90 15.13 -12.22
N TRP A 267 -10.28 16.38 -12.52
CA TRP A 267 -11.59 16.92 -12.12
C TRP A 267 -12.72 16.44 -13.03
N GLU A 268 -12.50 16.37 -14.34
CA GLU A 268 -13.46 15.85 -15.31
C GLU A 268 -13.73 14.36 -15.07
N GLN A 269 -12.71 13.62 -14.62
CA GLN A 269 -12.82 12.20 -14.27
C GLN A 269 -13.68 11.96 -13.01
N ALA A 270 -13.73 12.90 -12.06
CA ALA A 270 -14.58 12.81 -10.88
C ALA A 270 -16.06 13.08 -11.17
N LEU A 271 -16.35 13.84 -12.23
CA LEU A 271 -17.71 14.21 -12.65
C LEU A 271 -18.42 13.11 -13.46
N HIS A 272 -17.67 12.20 -14.10
CA HIS A 272 -18.24 11.11 -14.90
C HIS A 272 -18.18 9.76 -14.16
N ARG A 273 -19.35 9.33 -13.69
CA ARG A 273 -19.74 8.00 -13.15
C ARG A 273 -18.60 7.00 -12.94
N ASN A 274 -18.14 6.92 -11.69
CA ASN A 274 -17.18 5.99 -11.07
C ASN A 274 -17.55 4.49 -11.10
N SER A 275 -18.21 3.97 -12.14
CA SER A 275 -18.62 2.55 -12.19
C SER A 275 -17.43 1.60 -12.08
N THR A 276 -16.29 1.94 -12.70
CA THR A 276 -15.05 1.14 -12.62
C THR A 276 -14.45 1.10 -11.20
N LEU A 277 -14.53 2.20 -10.45
CA LEU A 277 -14.10 2.25 -9.05
C LEU A 277 -15.05 1.48 -8.14
N ALA A 278 -16.37 1.59 -8.34
CA ALA A 278 -17.37 0.85 -7.57
C ALA A 278 -17.24 -0.67 -7.79
N ILE A 279 -17.06 -1.09 -9.04
CA ILE A 279 -16.77 -2.49 -9.40
C ILE A 279 -15.43 -2.91 -8.78
N GLY A 280 -14.35 -2.14 -8.98
CA GLY A 280 -13.05 -2.44 -8.38
C GLY A 280 -13.11 -2.63 -6.86
N LEU A 281 -13.92 -1.83 -6.16
CA LEU A 281 -14.16 -1.96 -4.72
C LEU A 281 -14.99 -3.21 -4.36
N ALA A 282 -16.07 -3.49 -5.10
CA ALA A 282 -16.97 -4.62 -4.85
C ALA A 282 -16.26 -5.97 -5.04
N PHE A 283 -15.38 -6.06 -6.04
CA PHE A 283 -14.66 -7.30 -6.37
C PHE A 283 -13.30 -7.43 -5.66
N ARG A 284 -12.85 -6.43 -4.88
CA ARG A 284 -11.55 -6.43 -4.19
C ARG A 284 -11.37 -7.58 -3.20
N GLN A 285 -12.47 -8.07 -2.63
CA GLN A 285 -12.45 -9.16 -1.64
C GLN A 285 -12.69 -10.54 -2.28
N MET A 286 -12.94 -10.61 -3.59
CA MET A 286 -13.15 -11.87 -4.27
C MET A 286 -11.83 -12.46 -4.75
N GLU A 287 -11.44 -13.57 -4.14
CA GLU A 287 -10.27 -14.34 -4.58
C GLU A 287 -10.47 -14.89 -6.00
N GLY A 288 -9.40 -14.83 -6.81
CA GLY A 288 -9.40 -15.36 -8.17
C GLY A 288 -10.06 -14.47 -9.23
N VAL A 289 -10.44 -13.23 -8.90
CA VAL A 289 -10.98 -12.27 -9.87
C VAL A 289 -9.90 -11.26 -10.27
N ALA A 290 -9.57 -11.22 -11.56
CA ALA A 290 -8.69 -10.23 -12.16
C ALA A 290 -9.51 -9.21 -12.94
N ILE A 291 -9.26 -7.92 -12.72
CA ILE A 291 -9.96 -6.84 -13.40
C ILE A 291 -8.99 -6.09 -14.31
N THR A 292 -9.36 -5.91 -15.58
CA THR A 292 -8.58 -5.12 -16.54
C THR A 292 -9.42 -3.97 -17.07
N ASN A 293 -8.93 -2.74 -16.87
CA ASN A 293 -9.54 -1.53 -17.41
C ASN A 293 -8.78 -1.08 -18.65
N ILE A 294 -9.44 -1.11 -19.80
CA ILE A 294 -8.89 -0.66 -21.08
C ILE A 294 -9.23 0.82 -21.24
N ALA A 295 -8.19 1.65 -21.09
CA ALA A 295 -8.30 3.09 -21.25
C ALA A 295 -8.60 3.47 -22.70
N PHE A 296 -9.65 4.27 -22.90
CA PHE A 296 -9.96 4.95 -24.15
C PHE A 296 -9.75 6.46 -23.96
N GLN A 297 -8.70 6.99 -24.56
CA GLN A 297 -8.40 8.42 -24.55
C GLN A 297 -9.12 9.08 -25.73
N LEU A 298 -9.99 10.03 -25.44
CA LEU A 298 -10.59 10.90 -26.45
C LEU A 298 -9.48 11.79 -27.00
N HIS A 299 -9.02 11.53 -28.23
CA HIS A 299 -8.28 12.54 -28.97
C HIS A 299 -9.28 13.64 -29.33
N HIS A 300 -9.20 14.78 -28.66
CA HIS A 300 -9.70 16.01 -29.24
C HIS A 300 -8.76 16.35 -30.38
N ASP A 301 -9.17 15.98 -31.58
CA ASP A 301 -8.55 16.47 -32.79
C ASP A 301 -8.86 17.97 -32.85
N HIS A 302 -7.90 18.79 -32.40
CA HIS A 302 -7.88 20.19 -32.78
C HIS A 302 -7.54 20.26 -34.27
N SER A 303 -8.50 19.90 -35.11
CA SER A 303 -8.45 20.17 -36.53
C SER A 303 -8.46 21.69 -36.69
N HIS A 304 -7.31 22.22 -37.09
CA HIS A 304 -7.15 23.58 -37.57
C HIS A 304 -8.25 23.90 -38.60
N PRO A 305 -9.06 24.97 -38.41
CA PRO A 305 -9.92 25.44 -39.47
C PRO A 305 -9.07 26.25 -40.45
N GLY A 306 -8.90 25.73 -41.67
CA GLY A 306 -8.48 26.53 -42.84
C GLY A 306 -7.17 26.08 -43.49
N GLU A 307 -7.25 25.08 -44.35
CA GLU A 307 -6.46 25.07 -45.58
C GLU A 307 -7.44 24.89 -46.74
N GLU A 308 -7.88 26.03 -47.29
CA GLU A 308 -8.54 26.07 -48.59
C GLU A 308 -7.59 25.45 -49.63
N ILE A 309 -8.01 24.31 -50.17
CA ILE A 309 -7.45 23.74 -51.39
C ILE A 309 -7.76 24.74 -52.50
N ASN A 310 -6.79 25.60 -52.81
CA ASN A 310 -6.82 26.48 -53.97
C ASN A 310 -6.60 25.63 -55.23
N ASP A 311 -7.70 25.15 -55.79
CA ASP A 311 -7.73 24.62 -57.15
C ASP A 311 -7.69 25.82 -58.12
N ARG A 312 -6.50 26.13 -58.62
CA ARG A 312 -6.32 27.03 -59.78
C ARG A 312 -5.55 26.30 -60.87
N THR A 313 -6.34 25.81 -61.81
CA THR A 313 -6.02 25.74 -63.23
C THR A 313 -5.33 27.02 -63.71
N SER A 314 -4.10 26.90 -64.21
CA SER A 314 -3.51 27.54 -65.41
C SER A 314 -2.02 27.24 -65.47
#